data_AF-A0A2W2LEW5-F1
#
_entry.id   AF-A0A2W2LEW5-F1
#
_cell.length_a   1.000
_cell.length_b   1.000
_cell.length_c   1.000
_cell.angle_alpha   90.00
_cell.angle_beta   90.00
_cell.angle_gamma   90.00
#
_symmetry.space_group_name_H-M   'P 1'
#
loop_
_entity.id
_entity.type
_entity.pdbx_description
1 polymer ?
#
loop_
_entity_poly.entity_id
_entity_poly.type
_entity_poly.pdbx_seq_one_letter_code
_entity_poly.pdbx_strand_id
1 'polypeptide(L)'
;MRKRTLLLAASTLAAALTTGMVTALPATTASAAPSGLSGDFDGDGYRDIAVGVPEESLGAKQDAGAVVVLRGSARGLTGTGAKSFSQNTSGVPGTAESRDFFGDAVFLPDVTGDRRAELIAGARGENGDTGG
;
A
#
# COMPACT_ATOMS: atom_id res chain seq x y z
N MET A 1 -30.92 23.53 9.29
CA MET A 1 -29.97 23.00 10.29
C MET A 1 -30.39 21.59 10.69
N ARG A 2 -29.67 20.54 10.29
CA ARG A 2 -29.87 19.18 10.81
C ARG A 2 -28.61 18.78 11.58
N LYS A 3 -28.71 18.78 12.90
CA LYS A 3 -27.65 18.34 13.81
C LYS A 3 -27.42 16.85 13.57
N ARG A 4 -26.24 16.46 13.09
CA ARG A 4 -25.86 15.05 12.98
C ARG A 4 -25.06 14.67 14.23
N THR A 5 -25.72 13.87 15.04
CA THR A 5 -25.32 13.29 16.32
C THR A 5 -23.95 12.62 16.25
N LEU A 6 -23.01 13.04 17.11
CA LEU A 6 -21.79 12.29 17.41
C LEU A 6 -22.15 11.06 18.24
N LEU A 7 -21.63 9.89 17.86
CA LEU A 7 -21.53 8.73 18.74
C LEU A 7 -20.05 8.54 19.08
N LEU A 8 -19.64 9.08 20.24
CA LEU A 8 -18.48 8.58 20.97
C LEU A 8 -18.94 7.30 21.69
N ALA A 9 -18.30 6.18 21.40
CA ALA A 9 -18.45 4.98 22.22
C ALA A 9 -17.09 4.33 22.42
N ALA A 10 -16.53 4.49 23.62
CA ALA A 10 -15.70 3.50 24.30
C ALA A 10 -15.49 3.96 25.75
N SER A 11 -16.53 3.85 26.57
CA SER A 11 -16.40 3.83 28.03
C SER A 11 -16.14 2.39 28.46
N THR A 12 -14.92 2.07 28.87
CA THR A 12 -14.67 0.81 29.61
C THR A 12 -14.76 1.10 31.10
N LEU A 13 -15.86 0.68 31.71
CA LEU A 13 -15.99 0.53 33.15
C LEU A 13 -15.29 -0.77 33.55
N ALA A 14 -14.24 -0.70 34.35
CA ALA A 14 -13.65 -1.87 35.00
C ALA A 14 -13.93 -1.80 36.50
N ALA A 15 -14.87 -2.62 36.97
CA ALA A 15 -15.04 -2.92 38.38
C ALA A 15 -15.16 -4.44 38.54
N ALA A 16 -14.15 -5.05 39.15
CA ALA A 16 -14.24 -6.39 39.72
C ALA A 16 -13.28 -6.49 40.90
N LEU A 17 -13.83 -6.53 42.12
CA LEU A 17 -13.12 -6.92 43.33
C LEU A 17 -13.81 -8.16 43.89
N THR A 18 -13.17 -9.32 43.76
CA THR A 18 -13.09 -10.41 44.76
C THR A 18 -12.33 -11.61 44.17
N THR A 19 -11.11 -11.81 44.69
CA THR A 19 -10.33 -13.07 44.79
C THR A 19 -10.62 -14.17 43.77
N GLY A 20 -9.92 -14.12 42.64
CA GLY A 20 -9.79 -15.23 41.69
C GLY A 20 -8.75 -14.85 40.65
N MET A 21 -7.59 -15.52 40.68
CA MET A 21 -6.46 -15.46 39.76
C MET A 21 -6.69 -14.63 38.47
N VAL A 22 -6.35 -13.33 38.52
CA VAL A 22 -6.22 -12.50 37.32
C VAL A 22 -4.82 -12.74 36.78
N THR A 23 -4.68 -13.73 35.91
CA THR A 23 -3.55 -13.71 34.97
C THR A 23 -3.90 -12.63 33.96
N ALA A 24 -3.23 -11.47 34.05
CA ALA A 24 -3.34 -10.45 33.04
C ALA A 24 -2.81 -11.04 31.72
N LEU A 25 -3.71 -11.44 30.83
CA LEU A 25 -3.36 -11.71 29.45
C LEU A 25 -2.75 -10.42 28.88
N PRO A 26 -1.63 -10.49 28.15
CA PRO A 26 -1.10 -9.31 27.50
C PRO A 26 -2.20 -8.75 26.59
N ALA A 27 -2.61 -7.51 26.85
CA ALA A 27 -3.53 -6.80 25.99
C ALA A 27 -2.83 -6.59 24.64
N THR A 28 -3.04 -7.50 23.70
CA THR A 28 -2.68 -7.26 22.32
C THR A 28 -3.56 -6.11 21.84
N THR A 29 -2.94 -5.00 21.47
CA THR A 29 -3.65 -3.90 20.83
C THR A 29 -4.37 -4.47 19.62
N ALA A 30 -5.69 -4.36 19.56
CA ALA A 30 -6.42 -4.69 18.35
C ALA A 30 -5.88 -3.78 17.24
N SER A 31 -5.17 -4.37 16.26
CA SER A 31 -4.82 -3.65 15.04
C SER A 31 -6.13 -3.29 14.35
N ALA A 32 -6.28 -2.03 13.95
CA ALA A 32 -7.42 -1.63 13.13
C ALA A 32 -7.51 -2.58 11.93
N ALA A 33 -8.73 -3.05 11.64
CA ALA A 33 -8.94 -3.85 10.45
C ALA A 33 -8.62 -2.97 9.23
N PRO A 34 -7.82 -3.47 8.27
CA PRO A 34 -7.53 -2.75 7.04
C PRO A 34 -8.82 -2.33 6.30
N SER A 35 -8.77 -1.20 5.60
CA SER A 35 -9.94 -0.41 5.21
C SER A 35 -10.89 -1.09 4.22
N GLY A 36 -10.42 -2.13 3.52
CA GLY A 36 -11.18 -2.82 2.46
C GLY A 36 -11.46 -1.93 1.25
N LEU A 37 -10.84 -0.75 1.20
CA LEU A 37 -10.96 0.15 0.06
C LEU A 37 -10.04 -0.36 -1.05
N SER A 38 -10.61 -0.54 -2.25
CA SER A 38 -9.78 -0.72 -3.44
C SER A 38 -8.81 0.45 -3.59
N GLY A 39 -7.54 0.13 -3.83
CA GLY A 39 -6.47 1.10 -3.99
C GLY A 39 -5.82 1.59 -2.68
N ASP A 40 -6.23 1.13 -1.50
CA ASP A 40 -5.53 1.43 -0.24
C ASP A 40 -4.36 0.46 -0.04
N PHE A 41 -3.17 0.87 -0.47
CA PHE A 41 -1.97 0.05 -0.58
C PHE A 41 -1.32 -0.24 0.78
N ASP A 42 -1.57 0.59 1.77
CA ASP A 42 -0.93 0.53 3.09
C ASP A 42 -1.91 0.35 4.25
N GLY A 43 -3.20 0.40 3.96
CA GLY A 43 -4.28 0.12 4.89
C GLY A 43 -4.61 1.27 5.83
N ASP A 44 -4.32 2.52 5.47
CA ASP A 44 -4.55 3.68 6.35
C ASP A 44 -5.98 4.25 6.29
N GLY A 45 -6.83 3.71 5.43
CA GLY A 45 -8.21 4.18 5.28
C GLY A 45 -8.41 5.18 4.15
N TYR A 46 -7.37 5.52 3.38
CA TYR A 46 -7.46 6.37 2.21
C TYR A 46 -6.98 5.62 0.98
N ARG A 47 -7.58 5.90 -0.19
CA ARG A 47 -7.12 5.30 -1.44
C ARG A 47 -5.85 5.98 -1.92
N ASP A 48 -4.89 5.18 -2.34
CA ASP A 48 -3.64 5.60 -2.95
C ASP A 48 -3.71 5.58 -4.47
N ILE A 49 -2.69 6.12 -5.11
CA ILE A 49 -2.55 6.12 -6.56
C ILE A 49 -1.16 5.61 -6.93
N ALA A 50 -1.12 4.57 -7.77
CA ALA A 50 0.09 4.17 -8.48
C ALA A 50 0.21 4.97 -9.79
N VAL A 51 1.40 5.50 -10.05
CA VAL A 51 1.75 6.22 -11.26
C VAL A 51 2.90 5.49 -11.94
N GLY A 52 2.68 5.01 -13.15
CA GLY A 52 3.72 4.46 -14.00
C GLY A 52 4.64 5.56 -14.54
N VAL A 53 5.94 5.31 -14.52
CA VAL A 53 6.98 6.17 -15.11
C VAL A 53 7.85 5.29 -16.02
N PRO A 54 7.28 4.73 -17.11
CA PRO A 54 7.96 3.71 -17.91
C PRO A 54 9.27 4.17 -18.56
N GLU A 55 9.45 5.47 -18.79
CA GLU A 55 10.66 6.02 -19.41
C GLU A 55 11.70 6.50 -18.36
N GLU A 56 11.51 6.15 -17.08
CA GLU A 56 12.50 6.47 -16.05
C GLU A 56 13.83 5.74 -16.31
N SER A 57 14.93 6.50 -16.25
CA SER A 57 16.28 5.96 -16.44
C SER A 57 16.93 5.62 -15.10
N LEU A 58 17.34 4.36 -14.91
CA LEU A 58 17.99 3.88 -13.70
C LEU A 58 19.51 3.82 -13.90
N GLY A 59 20.17 4.96 -13.66
CA GLY A 59 21.61 5.11 -13.93
C GLY A 59 21.90 5.04 -15.43
N ALA A 60 22.70 4.06 -15.85
CA ALA A 60 23.03 3.86 -17.28
C ALA A 60 21.92 3.12 -18.07
N LYS A 61 20.88 2.62 -17.40
CA LYS A 61 19.79 1.86 -18.02
C LYS A 61 18.68 2.82 -18.43
N GLN A 62 18.66 3.18 -19.70
CA GLN A 62 17.67 4.11 -20.26
C GLN A 62 16.31 3.43 -20.37
N ASP A 63 15.24 4.16 -20.03
CA ASP A 63 13.85 3.68 -20.11
C ASP A 63 13.62 2.32 -19.41
N ALA A 64 14.34 2.10 -18.31
CA ALA A 64 14.16 0.92 -17.47
C ALA A 64 12.77 0.93 -16.80
N GLY A 65 12.32 2.13 -16.42
CA GLY A 65 11.00 2.36 -15.87
C GLY A 65 10.94 2.25 -14.35
N ALA A 66 9.88 2.84 -13.80
CA ALA A 66 9.56 2.82 -12.38
C ALA A 66 8.04 2.97 -12.17
N VAL A 67 7.60 2.68 -10.94
CA VAL A 67 6.27 3.01 -10.45
C VAL A 67 6.40 3.82 -9.17
N VAL A 68 5.62 4.89 -9.04
CA VAL A 68 5.52 5.67 -7.81
C VAL A 68 4.12 5.53 -7.22
N VAL A 69 4.03 5.11 -5.96
CA VAL A 69 2.77 5.08 -5.20
C VAL A 69 2.69 6.33 -4.34
N LEU A 70 1.70 7.17 -4.63
CA LEU A 70 1.37 8.39 -3.90
C LEU A 70 0.26 8.11 -2.90
N ARG A 71 0.37 8.71 -1.72
CA ARG A 71 -0.46 8.40 -0.57
C ARG A 71 -1.76 9.19 -0.55
N GLY A 72 -2.87 8.51 -0.33
CA GLY A 72 -4.13 9.13 0.04
C GLY A 72 -4.03 9.78 1.43
N SER A 73 -4.84 10.81 1.66
CA SER A 73 -4.99 11.38 3.00
C SER A 73 -6.31 12.12 3.13
N ALA A 74 -6.66 12.52 4.36
CA ALA A 74 -7.81 13.38 4.63
C ALA A 74 -7.78 14.73 3.86
N ARG A 75 -6.60 15.15 3.38
CA ARG A 75 -6.42 16.41 2.62
C ARG A 75 -6.24 16.16 1.11
N GLY A 76 -6.44 14.94 0.65
CA GLY A 76 -6.15 14.51 -0.72
C GLY A 76 -4.80 13.82 -0.85
N LEU A 77 -4.31 13.72 -2.10
CA LEU A 77 -3.07 13.03 -2.41
C LEU A 77 -1.84 13.77 -1.85
N THR A 78 -0.88 13.03 -1.32
CA THR A 78 0.38 13.57 -0.82
C THR A 78 1.58 12.76 -1.32
N GLY A 79 2.70 13.45 -1.55
CA GLY A 79 4.00 12.83 -1.80
C GLY A 79 4.73 12.42 -0.52
N THR A 80 4.29 12.88 0.65
CA THR A 80 4.87 12.45 1.93
C THR A 80 4.63 10.96 2.14
N GLY A 81 5.71 10.21 2.31
CA GLY A 81 5.63 8.75 2.48
C GLY A 81 5.43 7.97 1.17
N ALA A 82 5.46 8.65 0.01
CA ALA A 82 5.42 7.99 -1.29
C ALA A 82 6.55 6.95 -1.42
N LYS A 83 6.26 5.90 -2.19
CA LYS A 83 7.19 4.80 -2.44
C LYS A 83 7.45 4.70 -3.93
N SER A 84 8.72 4.50 -4.31
CA SER A 84 9.11 4.17 -5.67
C SER A 84 9.54 2.72 -5.75
N PHE A 85 9.19 2.09 -6.88
CA PHE A 85 9.50 0.70 -7.19
C PHE A 85 10.06 0.61 -8.61
N SER A 86 10.98 -0.30 -8.80
CA SER A 86 11.52 -0.74 -10.10
C SER A 86 11.89 -2.21 -10.00
N GLN A 87 12.29 -2.85 -11.10
CA GLN A 87 12.80 -4.24 -11.07
C GLN A 87 14.04 -4.42 -10.20
N ASN A 88 14.77 -3.36 -9.87
CA ASN A 88 15.89 -3.42 -8.92
C ASN A 88 15.44 -3.33 -7.44
N THR A 89 14.15 -3.13 -7.18
CA THR A 89 13.63 -3.09 -5.82
C THR A 89 13.57 -4.50 -5.26
N SER A 90 14.09 -4.70 -4.03
CA SER A 90 14.08 -6.00 -3.37
C SER A 90 12.67 -6.61 -3.35
N GLY A 91 12.56 -7.86 -3.82
CA GLY A 91 11.29 -8.59 -3.92
C GLY A 91 10.53 -8.40 -5.23
N VAL A 92 10.96 -7.49 -6.12
CA VAL A 92 10.47 -7.43 -7.49
C VAL A 92 11.27 -8.43 -8.34
N PRO A 93 10.63 -9.38 -9.04
CA PRO A 93 11.34 -10.34 -9.90
C PRO A 93 12.08 -9.66 -11.06
N GLY A 94 13.17 -10.28 -11.49
CA GLY A 94 14.01 -9.80 -12.59
C GLY A 94 15.10 -8.82 -12.14
N THR A 95 15.73 -8.18 -13.12
CA THR A 95 16.68 -7.08 -12.92
C THR A 95 16.32 -6.03 -13.94
N ALA A 96 16.39 -4.74 -13.58
CA ALA A 96 16.10 -3.70 -14.56
C ALA A 96 17.15 -3.75 -15.69
N GLU A 97 16.70 -3.64 -16.92
CA GLU A 97 17.48 -3.48 -18.14
C GLU A 97 17.07 -2.20 -18.87
N SER A 98 17.72 -1.88 -19.98
CA SER A 98 17.31 -0.70 -20.76
C SER A 98 16.11 -1.05 -21.63
N ARG A 99 15.12 -0.16 -21.68
CA ARG A 99 13.89 -0.31 -22.47
C ARG A 99 12.94 -1.41 -21.99
N ASP A 100 12.97 -1.74 -20.70
CA ASP A 100 11.97 -2.64 -20.09
C ASP A 100 10.62 -1.95 -19.92
N PHE A 101 10.64 -0.63 -19.79
CA PHE A 101 9.45 0.18 -19.57
C PHE A 101 8.62 -0.31 -18.38
N PHE A 102 9.28 -0.69 -17.27
CA PHE A 102 8.58 -1.11 -16.06
C PHE A 102 7.62 -0.01 -15.58
N GLY A 103 6.37 -0.39 -15.31
CA GLY A 103 5.30 0.55 -14.97
C GLY A 103 4.52 1.09 -16.17
N ASP A 104 4.68 0.56 -17.39
CA ASP A 104 3.87 0.95 -18.57
C ASP A 104 2.37 0.72 -18.36
N ALA A 105 2.01 -0.23 -17.50
CA ALA A 105 0.67 -0.38 -16.94
C ALA A 105 0.77 -0.59 -15.43
N VAL A 106 -0.17 -0.01 -14.66
CA VAL A 106 -0.22 -0.14 -13.20
C VAL A 106 -1.65 -0.38 -12.71
N PHE A 107 -1.78 -1.17 -11.65
CA PHE A 107 -3.06 -1.41 -10.98
C PHE A 107 -2.87 -1.68 -9.48
N LEU A 108 -3.84 -1.25 -8.66
CA LEU A 108 -3.87 -1.47 -7.20
C LEU A 108 -5.11 -2.29 -6.77
N PRO A 109 -5.22 -3.58 -7.14
CA PRO A 109 -6.28 -4.46 -6.64
C PRO A 109 -5.95 -5.05 -5.27
N ASP A 110 -6.97 -5.45 -4.51
CA ASP A 110 -6.83 -6.40 -3.40
C ASP A 110 -6.99 -7.83 -3.99
N VAL A 111 -5.87 -8.45 -4.36
CA VAL A 111 -5.82 -9.82 -4.90
C VAL A 111 -5.58 -10.86 -3.81
N THR A 112 -5.02 -10.48 -2.66
CA THR A 112 -4.77 -11.41 -1.56
C THR A 112 -5.98 -11.60 -0.63
N GLY A 113 -6.92 -10.66 -0.64
CA GLY A 113 -8.10 -10.64 0.22
C GLY A 113 -7.79 -10.17 1.65
N ASP A 114 -6.61 -9.59 1.89
CA ASP A 114 -6.19 -9.09 3.22
C ASP A 114 -6.70 -7.66 3.50
N ARG A 115 -7.46 -7.08 2.56
CA ARG A 115 -8.00 -5.71 2.58
C ARG A 115 -6.97 -4.60 2.45
N ARG A 116 -5.76 -4.91 1.99
CA ARG A 116 -4.84 -3.95 1.37
C ARG A 116 -4.77 -4.21 -0.13
N ALA A 117 -4.48 -3.17 -0.87
CA ALA A 117 -4.21 -3.29 -2.28
C ALA A 117 -2.75 -3.74 -2.52
N GLU A 118 -2.54 -4.59 -3.50
CA GLU A 118 -1.23 -4.95 -4.02
C GLU A 118 -0.89 -4.14 -5.27
N LEU A 119 0.39 -3.82 -5.45
CA LEU A 119 0.86 -3.20 -6.69
C LEU A 119 1.12 -4.27 -7.77
N ILE A 120 0.42 -4.13 -8.89
CA ILE A 120 0.70 -4.86 -10.13
C ILE A 120 1.25 -3.86 -11.15
N ALA A 121 2.39 -4.20 -11.76
CA ALA A 121 3.06 -3.39 -12.77
C ALA A 121 3.44 -4.24 -13.98
N GLY A 122 3.17 -3.73 -15.18
CA GLY A 122 3.62 -4.32 -16.44
C GLY A 122 4.94 -3.71 -16.90
N ALA A 123 5.74 -4.48 -17.64
CA ALA A 123 6.95 -4.04 -18.31
C ALA A 123 6.88 -4.49 -19.77
N ARG A 124 6.43 -3.59 -20.66
CA ARG A 124 6.15 -3.98 -22.06
C ARG A 124 7.42 -4.36 -22.84
N GLY A 125 8.59 -3.91 -22.39
CA GLY A 125 9.88 -4.21 -23.00
C GLY A 125 10.35 -5.65 -22.83
N GLU A 126 9.83 -6.37 -21.82
CA GLU A 126 10.22 -7.76 -21.51
C GLU A 126 9.90 -8.77 -22.62
N ASN A 127 9.02 -8.43 -23.57
CA ASN A 127 8.68 -9.29 -24.71
C ASN A 127 9.45 -8.94 -26.01
N GLY A 128 10.48 -8.10 -25.91
CA GLY A 128 11.38 -7.76 -27.02
C GLY A 128 12.83 -8.20 -26.72
N ASP A 129 13.16 -9.44 -27.06
CA ASP A 129 14.52 -9.94 -27.33
C ASP A 129 15.55 -10.20 -26.19
N THR A 130 15.27 -10.22 -24.87
CA THR A 130 16.36 -10.61 -23.92
C THR A 130 16.06 -11.19 -22.52
N GLY A 131 14.82 -11.51 -22.13
CA GLY A 131 14.56 -11.96 -20.73
C GLY A 131 15.25 -13.28 -20.33
N GLY A 132 16.33 -13.20 -19.54
CA GLY A 132 17.07 -14.31 -18.91
C GLY A 132 17.09 -14.22 -17.39
#